data_AF-A0A350WLQ2-F1
#
_entry.id   AF-A0A350WLQ2-F1
#
_cell.length_a   1.000
_cell.length_b   1.000
_cell.length_c   1.000
_cell.angle_alpha   90.00
_cell.angle_beta   90.00
_cell.angle_gamma   90.00
#
_symmetry.space_group_name_H-M   'P 1'
#
loop_
_entity.id
_entity.type
_entity.pdbx_description
1 polymer ?
#
loop_
_entity_poly.entity_id
_entity_poly.type
_entity_poly.pdbx_seq_one_letter_code
_entity_poly.pdbx_strand_id
1 'polypeptide(L)'
;MLKRISDYFYSLSTGRVTLIGLAVFVLFMIFVLPQQAQKAEAYSGGISPDTSYIYSADDLYQMAETYGAEGRAAYIYARFTFDLIFPLAYLFFLTTALSWLLSRGLAETSRWRLLNLFPLAGAGFDYLENISASLVLARYPSQTPVIDALAPVFTLVKWFFVNGSFVILVFGVVLLVWSRMRK
;
A
#
# COMPACT_ATOMS: atom_id res chain seq x y z
N MET A 1 -8.68 21.25 5.36
CA MET A 1 -8.98 19.84 5.73
C MET A 1 -7.70 19.03 5.93
N LEU A 2 -6.86 18.85 4.90
CA LEU A 2 -5.63 18.03 4.96
C LEU A 2 -4.69 18.37 6.13
N LYS A 3 -4.44 19.65 6.39
CA LYS A 3 -3.62 20.08 7.54
C LYS A 3 -4.14 19.55 8.88
N ARG A 4 -5.46 19.53 9.10
CA ARG A 4 -6.06 19.02 10.34
C ARG A 4 -5.83 17.52 10.50
N ILE A 5 -5.96 16.75 9.42
CA ILE A 5 -5.68 15.30 9.41
C ILE A 5 -4.21 15.05 9.71
N SER A 6 -3.32 15.81 9.05
CA SER A 6 -1.87 15.72 9.27
C SER A 6 -1.50 16.04 10.72
N ASP A 7 -2.02 17.14 11.28
CA ASP A 7 -1.81 17.56 12.66
C ASP A 7 -2.33 16.51 13.66
N TYR A 8 -3.48 15.88 13.36
CA TYR A 8 -3.99 14.77 14.16
C TYR A 8 -3.03 13.58 14.19
N PHE A 9 -2.47 13.16 13.05
CA PHE A 9 -1.47 12.10 13.03
C PHE A 9 -0.21 12.47 13.81
N TYR A 10 0.25 13.72 13.75
CA TYR A 10 1.35 14.18 14.61
C TYR A 10 1.04 14.04 16.10
N SER A 11 -0.19 14.36 16.51
CA SER A 11 -0.60 14.28 17.92
C SER A 11 -0.61 12.84 18.47
N LEU A 12 -0.93 11.86 17.63
CA LEU A 12 -0.95 10.43 17.99
C LEU A 12 0.44 9.78 17.98
N SER A 13 1.35 10.31 17.15
CA SER A 13 2.56 9.59 16.77
C SER A 13 3.69 9.79 17.77
N THR A 14 3.85 8.82 18.65
CA THR A 14 5.01 8.71 19.55
C THR A 14 5.98 7.63 19.07
N GLY A 15 7.20 7.60 19.62
CA GLY A 15 8.14 6.54 19.32
C GLY A 15 7.62 5.14 19.71
N ARG A 16 6.86 5.04 20.82
CA ARG A 16 6.22 3.78 21.24
C ARG A 16 5.14 3.33 20.26
N VAL A 17 4.28 4.25 19.83
CA VAL A 17 3.23 3.97 18.82
C VAL A 17 3.87 3.54 17.50
N THR A 18 4.95 4.21 17.09
CA THR A 18 5.72 3.85 15.89
C THR A 18 6.29 2.44 15.99
N LEU A 19 6.85 2.05 17.15
CA LEU A 19 7.36 0.70 17.38
C LEU A 19 6.26 -0.37 17.35
N ILE A 20 5.09 -0.07 17.91
CA ILE A 20 3.91 -0.95 17.82
C ILE A 20 3.49 -1.11 16.35
N GLY A 21 3.42 0.00 15.60
CA GLY A 21 3.12 -0.05 14.17
C GLY A 21 4.13 -0.87 13.38
N LEU A 22 5.43 -0.68 13.64
CA LEU A 22 6.48 -1.47 13.04
C LEU A 22 6.33 -2.96 13.37
N ALA A 23 6.06 -3.30 14.64
CA ALA A 23 5.86 -4.69 15.04
C ALA A 23 4.65 -5.31 14.32
N VAL A 24 3.51 -4.62 14.27
CA VAL A 24 2.32 -5.09 13.52
C VAL A 24 2.65 -5.31 12.05
N PHE A 25 3.32 -4.35 11.41
CA PHE A 25 3.70 -4.46 10.00
C PHE A 25 4.66 -5.63 9.75
N VAL A 26 5.71 -5.78 10.56
CA VAL A 26 6.68 -6.88 10.44
C VAL A 26 6.05 -8.24 10.70
N LEU A 27 5.19 -8.36 11.72
CA LEU A 27 4.47 -9.60 11.99
C LEU A 27 3.56 -9.98 10.82
N PHE A 28 2.87 -9.01 10.22
CA PHE A 28 2.08 -9.25 9.01
C PHE A 28 2.94 -9.73 7.84
N MET A 29 4.09 -9.09 7.60
CA MET A 29 5.05 -9.47 6.56
C MET A 29 5.62 -10.88 6.75
N ILE A 30 5.87 -11.30 7.99
CA ILE A 30 6.49 -12.61 8.29
C ILE A 30 5.44 -13.74 8.31
N PHE A 31 4.29 -13.50 8.93
CA PHE A 31 3.33 -14.57 9.19
C PHE A 31 2.20 -14.66 8.16
N VAL A 32 1.84 -13.57 7.50
CA VAL A 32 0.69 -13.54 6.58
C VAL A 32 1.15 -13.62 5.12
N LEU A 33 2.02 -12.70 4.67
CA LEU A 33 2.35 -12.59 3.25
C LEU A 33 2.97 -13.86 2.63
N PRO A 34 3.90 -14.60 3.27
CA PRO A 34 4.49 -15.79 2.64
C PRO A 34 3.45 -16.89 2.36
N GLN A 35 2.47 -17.05 3.27
CA GLN A 35 1.40 -18.02 3.10
C GLN A 35 0.48 -17.63 1.93
N GLN A 36 0.20 -16.34 1.78
CA GLN A 36 -0.65 -15.84 0.70
C GLN A 36 0.06 -15.86 -0.64
N ALA A 37 1.36 -15.54 -0.68
CA ALA A 37 2.19 -15.68 -1.88
C ALA A 37 2.22 -17.13 -2.37
N GLN A 38 2.36 -18.11 -1.48
CA GLN A 38 2.32 -19.53 -1.85
C GLN A 38 0.95 -19.94 -2.42
N LYS A 39 -0.15 -19.45 -1.84
CA LYS A 39 -1.50 -19.69 -2.38
C LYS A 39 -1.71 -19.02 -3.73
N ALA A 40 -1.20 -17.80 -3.90
CA ALA A 40 -1.25 -17.06 -5.15
C ALA A 40 -0.52 -17.80 -6.27
N GLU A 41 0.72 -18.24 -6.00
CA GLU A 41 1.53 -19.03 -6.93
C GLU A 41 0.77 -20.23 -7.49
N ALA A 42 0.01 -20.93 -6.64
CA ALA A 42 -0.73 -22.13 -7.02
C ALA A 42 -1.83 -21.89 -8.06
N TYR A 43 -2.45 -20.70 -8.10
CA TYR A 43 -3.50 -20.38 -9.08
C TYR A 43 -3.05 -19.38 -10.16
N SER A 44 -1.97 -18.65 -9.93
CA SER A 44 -1.56 -17.53 -10.78
C SER A 44 -0.24 -17.78 -11.53
N GLY A 45 0.49 -18.84 -11.17
CA GLY A 45 1.84 -19.09 -11.69
C GLY A 45 2.82 -17.95 -11.39
N GLY A 46 2.56 -17.22 -10.30
CA GLY A 46 3.41 -16.12 -9.80
C GLY A 46 3.14 -14.76 -10.43
N ILE A 47 2.30 -14.69 -11.47
CA ILE A 47 1.90 -13.43 -12.10
C ILE A 47 0.64 -12.92 -11.43
N SER A 48 0.59 -11.63 -11.08
CA SER A 48 -0.59 -10.99 -10.52
C SER A 48 -0.62 -9.49 -10.82
N PRO A 49 -1.79 -8.85 -10.95
CA PRO A 49 -1.90 -7.42 -11.24
C PRO A 49 -1.12 -6.54 -10.24
N ASP A 50 -1.21 -6.85 -8.95
CA ASP A 50 -0.59 -6.08 -7.86
C ASP A 50 0.94 -6.22 -7.77
N THR A 51 1.49 -7.34 -8.26
CA THR A 51 2.94 -7.58 -8.38
C THR A 51 3.50 -7.11 -9.73
N SER A 52 2.63 -6.80 -10.68
CA SER A 52 2.97 -6.25 -11.99
C SER A 52 2.98 -4.72 -11.92
N TYR A 53 4.18 -4.12 -11.84
CA TYR A 53 4.31 -2.65 -11.77
C TYR A 53 3.69 -1.92 -12.98
N ILE A 54 3.74 -2.54 -14.16
CA ILE A 54 3.21 -2.00 -15.42
C ILE A 54 2.54 -3.15 -16.17
N TYR A 55 1.27 -2.99 -16.50
CA TYR A 55 0.48 -3.92 -17.31
C TYR A 55 -0.68 -3.17 -17.98
N SER A 56 -1.34 -3.81 -18.93
CA SER A 56 -2.49 -3.30 -19.68
C SER A 56 -3.79 -4.01 -19.30
N ALA A 57 -4.92 -3.49 -19.80
CA ALA A 57 -6.21 -4.18 -19.67
C ALA A 57 -6.16 -5.58 -20.31
N ASP A 58 -5.49 -5.74 -21.45
CA ASP A 58 -5.35 -7.02 -22.14
C ASP A 58 -4.56 -8.03 -21.30
N ASP A 59 -3.49 -7.59 -20.64
CA ASP A 59 -2.73 -8.44 -19.71
C ASP A 59 -3.61 -8.91 -18.54
N LEU A 60 -4.47 -8.04 -18.02
CA LEU A 60 -5.40 -8.38 -16.94
C LEU A 60 -6.42 -9.46 -17.38
N TYR A 61 -6.89 -9.39 -18.62
CA TYR A 61 -7.76 -10.43 -19.18
C TYR A 61 -7.01 -11.74 -19.47
N GLN A 62 -5.75 -11.67 -19.90
CA GLN A 62 -4.89 -12.86 -20.05
C GLN A 62 -4.64 -13.54 -18.70
N MET A 63 -4.42 -12.78 -17.64
CA MET A 63 -4.35 -13.30 -16.27
C MET A 63 -5.68 -13.95 -15.88
N ALA A 64 -6.81 -13.30 -16.13
CA ALA A 64 -8.14 -13.83 -15.82
C ALA A 64 -8.43 -15.17 -16.53
N GLU A 65 -8.01 -15.32 -17.79
CA GLU A 65 -8.07 -16.59 -18.52
C GLU A 65 -7.16 -17.64 -17.88
N THR A 66 -5.89 -17.30 -17.67
CA THR A 66 -4.87 -18.20 -17.10
C THR A 66 -5.26 -18.74 -15.73
N TYR A 67 -5.90 -17.92 -14.89
CA TYR A 67 -6.34 -18.32 -13.55
C TYR A 67 -7.47 -19.35 -13.56
N GLY A 68 -8.25 -19.44 -14.64
CA GLY A 68 -9.48 -20.23 -14.66
C GLY A 68 -10.53 -19.71 -13.66
N ALA A 69 -11.67 -20.41 -13.57
CA ALA A 69 -12.77 -19.96 -12.71
C ALA A 69 -12.40 -19.99 -11.23
N GLU A 70 -11.73 -21.06 -10.80
CA GLU A 70 -11.31 -21.29 -9.42
C GLU A 70 -10.24 -20.27 -8.99
N GLY A 71 -9.24 -20.01 -9.84
CA GLY A 71 -8.18 -19.05 -9.54
C GLY A 71 -8.69 -17.61 -9.47
N ARG A 72 -9.64 -17.23 -10.35
CA ARG A 72 -10.31 -15.92 -10.23
C ARG A 72 -11.10 -15.77 -8.94
N ALA A 73 -11.83 -16.81 -8.53
CA ALA A 73 -12.55 -16.80 -7.25
C ALA A 73 -11.59 -16.70 -6.05
N ALA A 74 -10.48 -17.45 -6.08
CA ALA A 74 -9.44 -17.40 -5.05
C ALA A 74 -8.76 -16.02 -4.98
N TYR A 75 -8.47 -15.42 -6.14
CA TYR A 75 -7.95 -14.05 -6.23
C TYR A 75 -8.89 -13.03 -5.58
N ILE A 76 -10.17 -13.05 -5.96
CA ILE A 76 -11.15 -12.11 -5.41
C ILE A 76 -11.29 -12.31 -3.88
N TYR A 77 -11.33 -13.57 -3.43
CA TYR A 77 -11.37 -13.87 -2.00
C TYR A 77 -10.16 -13.32 -1.25
N ALA A 78 -8.96 -13.44 -1.80
CA ALA A 78 -7.75 -12.85 -1.24
C ALA A 78 -7.86 -11.32 -1.09
N ARG A 79 -8.31 -10.61 -2.13
CA ARG A 79 -8.45 -9.14 -2.14
C ARG A 79 -9.44 -8.59 -1.12
N PHE A 80 -10.46 -9.38 -0.76
CA PHE A 80 -11.47 -9.01 0.23
C PHE A 80 -11.29 -9.70 1.59
N THR A 81 -10.11 -10.26 1.87
CA THR A 81 -9.79 -10.86 3.18
C THR A 81 -8.50 -10.28 3.77
N PHE A 82 -7.37 -10.95 3.59
CA PHE A 82 -6.10 -10.49 4.17
C PHE A 82 -5.64 -9.18 3.52
N ASP A 83 -5.94 -8.99 2.25
CA ASP A 83 -5.46 -7.84 1.49
C ASP A 83 -6.24 -6.56 1.81
N LEU A 84 -7.36 -6.65 2.54
CA LEU A 84 -7.97 -5.48 3.17
C LEU A 84 -7.16 -4.98 4.37
N ILE A 85 -6.45 -5.89 5.04
CA ILE A 85 -5.69 -5.63 6.26
C ILE A 85 -4.28 -5.12 5.92
N PHE A 86 -3.69 -5.56 4.80
CA PHE A 86 -2.35 -5.15 4.40
C PHE A 86 -2.20 -3.63 4.27
N PRO A 87 -3.12 -2.90 3.59
CA PRO A 87 -3.09 -1.44 3.54
C PRO A 87 -3.20 -0.76 4.88
N LEU A 88 -3.99 -1.31 5.81
CA LEU A 88 -4.09 -0.78 7.17
C LEU A 88 -2.80 -0.99 7.96
N ALA A 89 -2.14 -2.13 7.79
CA ALA A 89 -0.90 -2.45 8.48
C ALA A 89 0.23 -1.49 8.07
N TYR A 90 0.45 -1.29 6.76
CA TYR A 90 1.46 -0.33 6.32
C TYR A 90 1.02 1.11 6.57
N LEU A 91 -0.28 1.45 6.45
CA LEU A 91 -0.78 2.80 6.72
C LEU A 91 -0.50 3.20 8.15
N PHE A 92 -0.79 2.31 9.11
CA PHE A 92 -0.55 2.54 10.52
C PHE A 92 0.94 2.74 10.81
N PHE A 93 1.79 1.82 10.33
CA PHE A 93 3.24 1.92 10.51
C PHE A 93 3.81 3.19 9.87
N LEU A 94 3.59 3.40 8.57
CA LEU A 94 4.20 4.49 7.83
C LEU A 94 3.68 5.85 8.30
N THR A 95 2.38 5.99 8.56
CA THR A 95 1.84 7.28 9.04
C THR A 95 2.44 7.67 10.39
N THR A 96 2.54 6.70 11.32
CA THR A 96 3.08 6.97 12.65
C THR A 96 4.58 7.21 12.62
N ALA A 97 5.33 6.41 11.84
CA ALA A 97 6.76 6.59 11.65
C ALA A 97 7.12 7.92 10.98
N LEU A 98 6.44 8.28 9.89
CA LEU A 98 6.64 9.54 9.20
C LEU A 98 6.30 10.72 10.11
N SER A 99 5.14 10.69 10.77
CA SER A 99 4.75 11.76 11.69
C SER A 99 5.75 11.92 12.85
N TRP A 100 6.21 10.81 13.43
CA TRP A 100 7.19 10.86 14.51
C TRP A 100 8.55 11.42 14.04
N LEU A 101 9.08 10.92 12.91
CA LEU A 101 10.39 11.38 12.39
C LEU A 101 10.35 12.83 11.92
N LEU A 102 9.35 13.22 11.14
CA LEU A 102 9.21 14.57 10.61
C LEU A 102 9.01 15.59 11.73
N SER A 103 8.33 15.23 12.84
CA SER A 103 8.19 16.11 14.01
C SER A 103 9.52 16.44 14.70
N ARG A 104 10.54 15.58 14.54
CA ARG A 104 11.86 15.75 15.13
C ARG A 104 12.85 16.44 14.19
N GLY A 105 12.64 16.31 12.87
CA GLY A 105 13.54 16.86 11.86
C GLY A 105 13.08 18.17 11.23
N LEU A 106 11.79 18.54 11.33
CA LEU A 106 11.21 19.70 10.65
C LEU A 106 10.52 20.66 11.62
N ALA A 107 10.60 21.95 11.32
CA ALA A 107 9.84 22.99 12.01
C ALA A 107 8.32 22.79 11.86
N GLU A 108 7.54 23.19 12.87
CA GLU A 108 6.07 23.06 12.88
C GLU A 108 5.39 23.79 11.72
N THR A 109 6.00 24.87 11.23
CA THR A 109 5.50 25.66 10.10
C THR A 109 5.85 25.07 8.73
N SER A 110 6.65 24.00 8.68
CA SER A 110 7.14 23.43 7.42
C SER A 110 6.03 22.72 6.64
N ARG A 111 5.82 23.12 5.38
CA ARG A 111 4.87 22.44 4.45
C ARG A 111 5.20 20.97 4.22
N TRP A 112 6.47 20.59 4.36
CA TRP A 112 6.95 19.22 4.22
C TRP A 112 6.38 18.27 5.27
N ARG A 113 5.79 18.80 6.35
CA ARG A 113 5.07 17.99 7.34
C ARG A 113 3.83 17.29 6.77
N LEU A 114 3.26 17.78 5.66
CA LEU A 114 2.14 17.11 4.99
C LEU A 114 2.54 15.79 4.30
N LEU A 115 3.84 15.50 4.19
CA LEU A 115 4.32 14.21 3.68
C LEU A 115 3.89 13.03 4.56
N ASN A 116 3.45 13.25 5.81
CA ASN A 116 2.86 12.19 6.62
C ASN A 116 1.49 11.69 6.10
N LEU A 117 0.90 12.36 5.10
CA LEU A 117 -0.33 11.93 4.42
C LEU A 117 -0.07 11.04 3.19
N PHE A 118 1.18 10.87 2.76
CA PHE A 118 1.53 9.99 1.62
C PHE A 118 0.99 8.56 1.77
N PRO A 119 1.14 7.89 2.93
CA PRO A 119 0.63 6.53 3.13
C PRO A 119 -0.89 6.43 2.98
N LEU A 120 -1.64 7.49 3.31
CA LEU A 120 -3.10 7.53 3.20
C LEU A 120 -3.55 7.46 1.74
N ALA A 121 -2.87 8.19 0.85
CA ALA A 121 -3.12 8.09 -0.58
C ALA A 121 -2.79 6.69 -1.10
N GLY A 122 -1.65 6.13 -0.68
CA GLY A 122 -1.27 4.75 -1.02
C GLY A 122 -2.36 3.75 -0.67
N ALA A 123 -2.85 3.75 0.58
CA ALA A 123 -3.94 2.87 1.04
C ALA A 123 -5.26 3.07 0.28
N GLY A 124 -5.60 4.32 -0.06
CA GLY A 124 -6.77 4.59 -0.88
C GLY A 124 -6.67 3.97 -2.27
N PHE A 125 -5.53 4.13 -2.94
CA PHE A 125 -5.30 3.54 -4.28
C PHE A 125 -5.15 2.02 -4.26
N ASP A 126 -4.65 1.45 -3.16
CA ASP A 126 -4.62 0.00 -2.94
C ASP A 126 -6.03 -0.59 -2.95
N TYR A 127 -6.97 -0.01 -2.19
CA TYR A 127 -8.36 -0.46 -2.23
C TYR A 127 -9.04 -0.25 -3.59
N LEU A 128 -8.76 0.86 -4.28
CA LEU A 128 -9.29 1.09 -5.62
C LEU A 128 -8.77 0.05 -6.62
N GLU A 129 -7.49 -0.28 -6.54
CA GLU A 129 -6.86 -1.34 -7.33
C GLU A 129 -7.53 -2.69 -7.05
N ASN A 130 -7.61 -3.10 -5.78
CA ASN A 130 -8.24 -4.35 -5.36
C ASN A 130 -9.68 -4.48 -5.85
N ILE A 131 -10.48 -3.42 -5.75
CA ILE A 131 -11.86 -3.38 -6.25
C ILE A 131 -11.88 -3.51 -7.77
N SER A 132 -11.07 -2.74 -8.48
CA SER A 132 -11.06 -2.71 -9.94
C SER A 132 -10.61 -4.03 -10.56
N ALA A 133 -9.50 -4.61 -10.09
CA ALA A 133 -9.00 -5.90 -10.55
C ALA A 133 -10.00 -7.02 -10.25
N SER A 134 -10.56 -7.05 -9.03
CA SER A 134 -11.57 -8.04 -8.66
C SER A 134 -12.82 -7.96 -9.53
N LEU A 135 -13.29 -6.76 -9.88
CA LEU A 135 -14.46 -6.58 -10.74
C LEU A 135 -14.20 -7.08 -12.16
N VAL A 136 -13.01 -6.82 -12.72
CA VAL A 136 -12.62 -7.33 -14.05
C VAL A 136 -12.58 -8.86 -14.04
N LEU A 137 -11.95 -9.46 -13.03
CA LEU A 137 -11.85 -10.92 -12.91
C LEU A 137 -13.23 -11.57 -12.65
N ALA A 138 -14.10 -10.92 -11.89
CA ALA A 138 -15.45 -11.42 -11.62
C ALA A 138 -16.34 -11.44 -12.87
N ARG A 139 -16.13 -10.50 -13.80
CA ARG A 139 -16.94 -10.36 -15.02
C ARG A 139 -16.40 -11.14 -16.21
N TYR A 140 -15.15 -11.60 -16.15
CA TYR A 140 -14.54 -12.41 -17.20
C TYR A 140 -15.43 -13.62 -17.59
N PRO A 141 -15.67 -13.88 -18.90
CA PRO A 141 -15.02 -13.31 -20.09
C PRO A 141 -15.62 -12.00 -20.62
N SER A 142 -16.63 -11.43 -19.95
CA SER A 142 -17.18 -10.14 -20.34
C SER A 142 -16.21 -9.01 -20.01
N GLN A 143 -15.99 -8.11 -20.96
CA GLN A 143 -15.20 -6.92 -20.72
C GLN A 143 -15.88 -5.98 -19.71
N THR A 144 -15.03 -5.22 -18.99
CA THR A 144 -15.41 -4.19 -18.02
C THR A 144 -14.75 -2.87 -18.40
N PRO A 145 -15.18 -2.23 -19.51
CA PRO A 145 -14.56 -1.01 -20.02
C PRO A 145 -14.47 0.07 -18.94
N VAL A 146 -13.45 0.92 -19.05
CA VAL A 146 -13.10 1.97 -18.07
C VAL A 146 -12.44 1.40 -16.81
N ILE A 147 -13.03 0.39 -16.17
CA ILE A 147 -12.47 -0.20 -14.95
C ILE A 147 -11.20 -0.99 -15.25
N ASP A 148 -11.20 -1.77 -16.34
CA ASP A 148 -10.03 -2.49 -16.84
C ASP A 148 -8.85 -1.58 -17.18
N ALA A 149 -9.12 -0.39 -17.73
CA ALA A 149 -8.12 0.65 -17.99
C ALA A 149 -7.65 1.38 -16.73
N LEU A 150 -8.51 1.51 -15.71
CA LEU A 150 -8.18 2.17 -14.45
C LEU A 150 -7.36 1.26 -13.51
N ALA A 151 -7.55 -0.06 -13.55
CA ALA A 151 -6.85 -0.97 -12.66
C ALA A 151 -5.30 -0.82 -12.72
N PRO A 152 -4.65 -0.84 -13.89
CA PRO A 152 -3.21 -0.59 -13.98
C PRO A 152 -2.78 0.80 -13.49
N VAL A 153 -3.63 1.82 -13.72
CA VAL A 153 -3.35 3.18 -13.24
C VAL A 153 -3.37 3.21 -11.71
N PHE A 154 -4.35 2.58 -11.08
CA PHE A 154 -4.41 2.47 -9.62
C PHE A 154 -3.21 1.68 -9.07
N THR A 155 -2.78 0.59 -9.72
CA THR A 155 -1.56 -0.13 -9.35
C THR A 155 -0.33 0.77 -9.38
N LEU A 156 -0.14 1.54 -10.46
CA LEU A 156 1.01 2.44 -10.59
C LEU A 156 0.98 3.55 -9.53
N VAL A 157 -0.18 4.20 -9.35
CA VAL A 157 -0.34 5.31 -8.41
C VAL A 157 -0.19 4.82 -6.97
N LYS A 158 -0.75 3.66 -6.63
CA LYS A 158 -0.52 2.97 -5.35
C LYS A 158 0.97 2.82 -5.08
N TRP A 159 1.70 2.19 -6.00
CA TRP A 159 3.13 1.94 -5.82
C TRP A 159 3.95 3.23 -5.72
N PHE A 160 3.57 4.29 -6.44
CA PHE A 160 4.18 5.61 -6.27
C PHE A 160 4.04 6.12 -4.83
N PHE A 161 2.85 6.05 -4.23
CA PHE A 161 2.63 6.51 -2.86
C PHE A 161 3.23 5.58 -1.81
N VAL A 162 3.14 4.26 -2.00
CA VAL A 162 3.72 3.26 -1.07
C VAL A 162 5.25 3.35 -1.06
N ASN A 163 5.90 3.25 -2.23
CA ASN A 163 7.35 3.36 -2.32
C ASN A 163 7.84 4.76 -1.93
N GLY A 164 7.10 5.80 -2.34
CA GLY A 164 7.36 7.17 -1.92
C GLY A 164 7.35 7.33 -0.41
N SER A 165 6.43 6.66 0.30
CA SER A 165 6.38 6.68 1.76
C SER A 165 7.64 6.06 2.40
N PHE A 166 8.15 4.96 1.85
CA PHE A 166 9.42 4.37 2.32
C PHE A 166 10.62 5.26 2.01
N VAL A 167 10.64 5.93 0.86
CA VAL A 167 11.69 6.92 0.54
C VAL A 167 11.67 8.08 1.54
N ILE A 168 10.49 8.64 1.83
CA ILE A 168 10.33 9.71 2.84
C ILE A 168 10.74 9.20 4.23
N LEU A 169 10.46 7.95 4.56
CA LEU A 169 10.85 7.33 5.83
C LEU A 169 12.38 7.32 5.98
N VAL A 170 13.10 6.87 4.95
CA VAL A 170 14.58 6.88 4.93
C VAL A 170 15.11 8.31 5.10
N PHE A 171 14.57 9.29 4.36
CA PHE A 171 14.95 10.69 4.54
C PHE A 171 14.68 11.20 5.96
N GLY A 172 13.53 10.86 6.55
CA GLY A 172 13.20 11.22 7.93
C GLY A 172 14.20 10.66 8.94
N VAL A 173 14.66 9.42 8.76
CA VAL A 173 15.70 8.80 9.59
C VAL A 173 17.03 9.53 9.42
N VAL A 174 17.46 9.80 8.19
CA VAL A 174 18.71 10.53 7.90
C VAL A 174 18.71 11.92 8.55
N LEU A 175 17.61 12.67 8.40
CA LEU A 175 17.45 13.99 9.02
C LEU A 175 17.55 13.92 10.55
N LEU A 176 16.92 12.91 11.16
CA LEU A 176 16.98 12.72 12.61
C LEU A 176 18.41 12.43 13.07
N VAL A 177 19.11 11.49 12.42
CA VAL A 177 20.50 11.13 12.76
C VAL A 177 21.41 12.35 12.60
N TRP A 178 21.32 13.05 11.48
CA TRP A 178 22.09 14.26 11.20
C TRP A 178 21.87 15.35 12.25
N SER A 179 20.61 15.58 12.65
CA SER A 179 20.28 16.58 13.68
C SER A 179 20.84 16.23 15.07
N ARG A 180 21.03 14.94 15.36
CA ARG A 180 21.65 14.47 16.61
C ARG A 180 23.17 14.55 16.59
N MET A 181 23.81 14.36 15.43
CA MET A 181 25.27 14.47 15.30
C MET A 181 25.79 15.92 15.36
N ARG A 182 24.92 16.91 15.08
CA ARG A 182 25.26 18.34 15.14
C ARG A 182 25.01 18.98 16.51
N LYS A 183 24.45 18.24 17.47
CA LYS A 183 24.25 18.67 18.85
C LYS A 183 25.34 18.07 19.72
#